data_AF-A0A3C1VMM1-F1
#
_entry.id   AF-A0A3C1VMM1-F1
#
_cell.length_a   1.000
_cell.length_b   1.000
_cell.length_c   1.000
_cell.angle_alpha   90.00
_cell.angle_beta   90.00
_cell.angle_gamma   90.00
#
_symmetry.space_group_name_H-M   'P 1'
#
loop_
_entity.id
_entity.type
_entity.pdbx_description
1 polymer ?
#
loop_
_entity_poly.entity_id
_entity_poly.type
_entity_poly.pdbx_seq_one_letter_code
_entity_poly.pdbx_strand_id
1 'polypeptide(L)' 'GMRGDMPVALVEKGTTPDHQVYVTTLAELPNLVENTTIHAPTLIIIGEVVKLREKLNWFDADND' A
#
# COMPACT_ATOMS: atom_id res chain seq x y z
N GLY A 1 -21.68 3.62 -4.75
CA GLY A 1 -20.26 3.99 -4.81
C GLY A 1 -19.44 3.05 -3.96
N MET A 2 -18.11 3.17 -3.97
CA MET A 2 -17.23 2.42 -3.08
C MET A 2 -17.27 2.99 -1.65
N ARG A 3 -17.09 2.16 -0.63
CA ARG A 3 -17.07 2.60 0.78
C ARG A 3 -15.77 3.36 1.07
N GLY A 4 -15.83 4.38 1.92
CA GLY A 4 -14.64 5.16 2.31
C GLY A 4 -13.61 4.34 3.08
N ASP A 5 -14.06 3.34 3.83
CA ASP A 5 -13.19 2.41 4.58
C ASP A 5 -12.66 1.25 3.71
N MET A 6 -12.87 1.28 2.38
CA MET A 6 -12.29 0.28 1.48
C MET A 6 -10.76 0.31 1.61
N PRO A 7 -10.11 -0.83 1.90
CA PRO A 7 -8.65 -0.88 2.02
C PRO A 7 -7.94 -0.51 0.71
N VAL A 8 -6.83 0.20 0.83
CA VAL A 8 -5.95 0.62 -0.26
C VAL A 8 -4.52 0.28 0.09
N ALA A 9 -3.76 -0.24 -0.88
CA ALA A 9 -2.31 -0.36 -0.79
C ALA A 9 -1.63 0.44 -1.91
N LEU A 10 -0.52 1.10 -1.57
CA LEU A 10 0.42 1.69 -2.51
C LEU A 10 1.69 0.88 -2.47
N VAL A 11 2.10 0.35 -3.61
CA VAL A 11 3.31 -0.48 -3.76
C VAL A 11 4.31 0.29 -4.61
N GLU A 12 5.30 0.88 -3.94
CA GLU A 12 6.39 1.65 -4.53
C GLU A 12 7.55 0.71 -4.85
N LYS A 13 8.14 0.86 -6.05
CA LYS A 13 9.30 0.09 -6.52
C LYS A 13 9.19 -1.41 -6.23
N GLY A 14 8.02 -1.99 -6.50
CA GLY A 14 7.71 -3.39 -6.19
C GLY A 14 8.77 -4.37 -6.73
N THR A 15 9.06 -5.41 -5.96
CA THR A 15 10.07 -6.47 -6.25
C THR A 15 11.53 -5.99 -6.30
N THR A 16 11.82 -4.74 -5.93
CA THR A 16 13.18 -4.22 -5.81
C THR A 16 13.63 -4.16 -4.34
N PRO A 17 14.92 -3.97 -4.05
CA PRO A 17 15.38 -3.74 -2.67
C PRO A 17 14.78 -2.49 -2.02
N ASP A 18 14.39 -1.49 -2.81
CA ASP A 18 13.77 -0.24 -2.34
C ASP A 18 12.23 -0.35 -2.24
N HIS A 19 11.68 -1.57 -2.24
CA HIS A 19 10.24 -1.80 -2.14
C HIS A 19 9.68 -1.17 -0.86
N GLN A 20 8.64 -0.36 -1.00
CA GLN A 20 7.86 0.18 0.11
C GLN A 20 6.38 -0.06 -0.10
N VAL A 21 5.66 -0.44 0.95
CA VAL A 21 4.20 -0.61 0.91
C VAL A 21 3.53 0.25 1.95
N TYR A 22 2.60 1.09 1.51
CA TYR A 22 1.74 1.88 2.38
C TYR A 22 0.33 1.33 2.34
N VAL A 23 -0.27 1.08 3.51
CA VAL A 23 -1.66 0.61 3.63
C VAL A 23 -2.50 1.71 4.26
N THR A 24 -3.65 2.00 3.67
CA THR A 24 -4.60 3.01 4.13
C THR A 24 -6.03 2.62 3.75
N THR A 25 -6.99 3.53 3.91
CA THR A 25 -8.35 3.40 3.37
C THR A 25 -8.56 4.39 2.24
N LEU A 26 -9.60 4.17 1.43
CA LEU A 26 -9.95 5.06 0.32
C LEU A 26 -10.19 6.51 0.80
N ALA A 27 -10.80 6.68 1.98
CA ALA A 27 -11.05 7.99 2.58
C ALA A 27 -9.76 8.69 3.05
N GLU A 28 -8.80 7.95 3.58
CA GLU A 28 -7.54 8.47 4.12
C GLU A 28 -6.42 8.57 3.08
N LEU A 29 -6.63 8.02 1.88
CA LEU A 29 -5.63 8.03 0.79
C LEU A 29 -5.11 9.44 0.44
N PRO A 30 -5.96 10.48 0.27
CA PRO A 30 -5.46 11.82 -0.04
C PRO A 30 -4.53 12.36 1.05
N ASN A 31 -4.92 12.18 2.31
CA ASN A 31 -4.14 12.60 3.48
C ASN A 31 -2.78 11.89 3.54
N LEU A 32 -2.73 10.60 3.22
CA LEU A 32 -1.47 9.85 3.12
C LEU A 32 -0.54 10.44 2.06
N VAL A 33 -1.04 10.71 0.86
CA VAL A 33 -0.25 11.21 -0.27
C VAL A 33 0.23 12.65 -0.06
N GLU A 34 -0.55 13.47 0.64
CA GLU A 34 -0.14 14.84 0.99
C GLU A 34 0.99 14.87 2.02
N ASN A 35 1.01 13.91 2.95
CA ASN A 35 1.98 13.88 4.05
C ASN A 35 3.17 12.95 3.81
N THR A 36 3.16 12.17 2.72
CA THR A 36 4.20 11.19 2.40
C THR A 36 4.68 11.37 0.97
N THR A 37 5.99 11.56 0.80
CA THR A 37 6.58 11.60 -0.55
C THR A 37 6.65 10.19 -1.12
N ILE A 38 5.71 9.86 -2.01
CA ILE A 38 5.66 8.58 -2.73
C ILE A 38 6.28 8.78 -4.11
N HIS A 39 7.30 8.00 -4.47
CA HIS A 39 7.99 8.13 -5.74
C HIS A 39 7.50 7.12 -6.77
N ALA A 40 7.65 7.46 -8.05
CA ALA A 40 7.44 6.51 -9.13
C ALA A 40 8.62 5.53 -9.23
N PRO A 41 8.38 4.29 -9.72
CA PRO A 41 7.09 3.71 -10.07
C PRO A 41 6.29 3.25 -8.82
N THR A 42 4.99 3.56 -8.79
CA THR A 42 4.06 3.12 -7.74
C THR A 42 2.75 2.59 -8.32
N LEU A 43 2.27 1.46 -7.79
CA LEU A 43 0.95 0.89 -8.09
C LEU A 43 -0.03 1.11 -6.93
N ILE A 44 -1.30 1.34 -7.26
CA ILE A 44 -2.39 1.45 -6.27
C ILE A 44 -3.32 0.24 -6.42
N ILE A 45 -3.56 -0.46 -5.31
CA ILE A 45 -4.49 -1.61 -5.22
C ILE A 45 -5.63 -1.22 -4.28
N ILE A 46 -6.88 -1.35 -4.73
CA ILE A 46 -8.07 -1.01 -3.95
C ILE A 46 -8.95 -2.23 -3.82
N GLY A 47 -9.22 -2.68 -2.58
CA GLY A 47 -10.10 -3.81 -2.31
C GLY A 47 -9.72 -4.64 -1.09
N GLU A 48 -10.63 -5.52 -0.68
CA GLU A 48 -10.47 -6.36 0.52
C GLU A 48 -9.22 -7.26 0.49
N VAL A 49 -8.69 -7.57 -0.71
CA VAL A 49 -7.46 -8.34 -0.90
C VAL A 49 -6.24 -7.70 -0.21
N VAL A 50 -6.26 -6.37 0.00
CA VAL A 50 -5.18 -5.66 0.71
C VAL A 50 -5.00 -6.18 2.14
N LYS A 51 -6.09 -6.61 2.82
CA LYS A 51 -6.02 -7.16 4.19
C LYS A 51 -5.21 -8.45 4.28
N LEU A 52 -5.06 -9.19 3.18
CA LEU A 52 -4.25 -10.42 3.16
C LEU A 52 -2.76 -10.14 3.33
N ARG A 53 -2.32 -8.90 3.13
CA ARG A 53 -0.93 -8.49 3.32
C ARG A 53 -0.41 -8.85 4.72
N GLU A 54 -1.19 -8.66 5.78
CA GLU A 54 -0.79 -9.00 7.16
C GLU A 54 -0.36 -10.47 7.31
N LYS A 55 -0.94 -11.38 6.51
CA LYS A 55 -0.67 -12.82 6.58
C LYS A 55 0.32 -13.29 5.51
N LEU A 56 0.46 -12.54 4.42
CA LEU A 56 1.21 -12.95 3.22
C LEU A 56 2.41 -12.04 2.96
N ASN A 57 2.84 -11.21 3.92
CA ASN A 57 3.98 -10.31 3.75
C ASN A 57 5.34 -11.04 3.86
N TRP A 58 5.65 -11.89 2.88
CA TRP A 58 6.91 -12.63 2.86
C TRP A 58 8.11 -11.79 2.40
N PHE A 59 7.90 -10.76 1.57
CA PHE A 59 8.99 -9.99 0.97
C PHE A 59 9.72 -9.09 1.97
N ASP A 60 9.00 -8.45 2.89
CA ASP A 60 9.65 -7.61 3.91
C ASP A 60 10.11 -8.43 5.13
N ALA A 61 9.49 -9.58 5.38
CA ALA A 61 9.83 -10.45 6.52
C ALA A 61 11.24 -11.06 6.41
N ASP A 62 11.80 -11.13 5.20
CA ASP A 62 13.18 -11.58 4.96
C ASP A 62 14.24 -10.50 5.22
N ASN A 63 13.85 -9.24 5.48
CA ASN A 63 14.76 -8.11 5.72
C ASN A 63 14.94 -7.73 7.21
N ASP A 64 14.42 -8.53 8.15
CA ASP A 64 14.63 -8.41 9.60
C ASP A 64 15.71 -9.40 10.13
#